data_AF-A0A7S8IXL4-F1
#
_entry.id   AF-A0A7S8IXL4-F1
#
_cell.length_a   1.000
_cell.length_b   1.000
_cell.length_c   1.000
_cell.angle_alpha   90.00
_cell.angle_beta   90.00
_cell.angle_gamma   90.00
#
_symmetry.space_group_name_H-M   'P 1'
#
loop_
_entity.id
_entity.type
_entity.pdbx_description
1 polymer ?
#
loop_
_entity_poly.entity_id
_entity_poly.type
_entity_poly.pdbx_seq_one_letter_code
_entity_poly.pdbx_strand_id
1 'polypeptide(L)'
;MKRTFLSVKELAHELGISQDSVYRAFRAGEIPGAQIARTIRFDLSKVQRAMEERAKAMPNRRCTTRAPGGASRRRDGQPSPRLVKRGRKFQPRSRRSV
;
A
#
# COMPACT_ATOMS: atom_id res chain seq x y z
N MET A 1 14.56 -24.44 -22.22
CA MET A 1 14.31 -23.44 -21.17
C MET A 1 12.81 -23.25 -21.02
N LYS A 2 12.20 -23.70 -19.90
CA LYS A 2 10.76 -23.52 -19.67
C LYS A 2 10.52 -22.16 -19.01
N ARG A 3 9.93 -21.21 -19.74
CA ARG A 3 9.37 -19.99 -19.15
C ARG A 3 8.02 -20.36 -18.54
N THR A 4 8.01 -20.76 -17.28
CA THR A 4 6.79 -20.97 -16.50
C THR A 4 6.28 -19.61 -16.05
N PHE A 5 5.33 -19.05 -16.81
CA PHE A 5 4.61 -17.85 -16.42
C PHE A 5 3.58 -18.20 -15.35
N LEU A 6 3.96 -18.02 -14.08
CA LEU A 6 3.12 -18.31 -12.93
C LEU A 6 2.17 -17.15 -12.62
N SER A 7 0.96 -17.50 -12.20
CA SER A 7 0.03 -16.57 -11.55
C SER A 7 0.48 -16.29 -10.11
N VAL A 8 -0.14 -15.28 -9.49
CA VAL A 8 0.10 -14.94 -8.06
C VAL A 8 -0.12 -16.15 -7.14
N LYS A 9 -1.17 -16.94 -7.39
CA LYS A 9 -1.53 -18.08 -6.54
C LYS A 9 -0.49 -19.20 -6.65
N GLU A 10 -0.02 -19.48 -7.85
CA GLU A 10 1.00 -20.50 -8.08
C GLU A 10 2.35 -20.04 -7.51
N LEU A 11 2.74 -18.77 -7.73
CA LEU A 11 3.95 -18.22 -7.15
C LEU A 11 3.94 -18.28 -5.61
N ALA A 12 2.80 -17.97 -5.00
CA ALA A 12 2.60 -18.06 -3.55
C ALA A 12 2.81 -19.50 -3.04
N HIS A 13 2.29 -20.49 -3.77
CA HIS A 13 2.47 -21.90 -3.43
C HIS A 13 3.93 -22.35 -3.59
N GLU A 14 4.58 -21.99 -4.70
CA GLU A 14 5.98 -22.33 -4.97
C GLU A 14 6.95 -21.71 -3.95
N LEU A 15 6.68 -20.47 -3.51
CA LEU A 15 7.52 -19.79 -2.52
C LEU A 15 7.12 -20.11 -1.07
N GLY A 16 5.97 -20.75 -0.84
CA GLY A 16 5.43 -21.02 0.49
C GLY A 16 5.00 -19.76 1.26
N ILE A 17 4.62 -18.69 0.57
CA ILE A 17 4.26 -17.38 1.17
C ILE A 17 2.79 -17.05 0.88
N SER A 18 2.16 -16.20 1.69
CA SER A 18 0.81 -15.69 1.43
C SER A 18 0.75 -14.86 0.13
N GLN A 19 -0.41 -14.91 -0.54
CA GLN A 19 -0.67 -14.11 -1.74
C GLN A 19 -0.55 -12.60 -1.48
N ASP A 20 -0.96 -12.12 -0.30
CA ASP A 20 -0.83 -10.70 0.09
C ASP A 20 0.64 -10.26 0.10
N SER A 21 1.54 -11.11 0.60
CA SER A 21 2.97 -10.83 0.57
C SER A 21 3.52 -10.74 -0.86
N VAL A 22 3.03 -11.59 -1.76
CA VAL A 22 3.38 -11.52 -3.20
C VAL A 22 2.90 -10.21 -3.80
N TYR A 23 1.66 -9.79 -3.53
CA TYR A 23 1.15 -8.48 -3.97
C TYR A 23 1.96 -7.32 -3.41
N ARG A 24 2.35 -7.39 -2.13
CA ARG A 24 3.18 -6.37 -1.48
C ARG A 24 4.55 -6.27 -2.15
N ALA A 25 5.22 -7.40 -2.33
CA ALA A 25 6.52 -7.47 -2.99
C ALA A 25 6.44 -6.95 -4.44
N PHE A 26 5.37 -7.29 -5.17
CA PHE A 26 5.13 -6.73 -6.51
C PHE A 26 4.91 -5.22 -6.49
N ARG A 27 4.05 -4.71 -5.59
CA ARG A 27 3.77 -3.27 -5.46
C ARG A 27 4.99 -2.46 -5.03
N ALA A 28 5.87 -3.04 -4.23
CA ALA A 28 7.13 -2.43 -3.82
C ALA A 28 8.24 -2.56 -4.89
N GLY A 29 7.96 -3.22 -6.02
CA GLY A 29 8.94 -3.44 -7.09
C GLY A 29 10.05 -4.42 -6.68
N GLU A 30 9.78 -5.29 -5.71
CA GLU A 30 10.79 -6.19 -5.17
C GLU A 30 10.99 -7.44 -6.02
N ILE A 31 9.92 -7.87 -6.67
CA ILE A 31 9.89 -9.06 -7.50
C ILE A 31 9.56 -8.64 -8.94
N PRO A 32 10.34 -9.09 -9.93
CA PRO A 32 10.04 -8.82 -11.33
C PRO A 32 8.77 -9.58 -11.74
N GLY A 33 7.74 -8.82 -12.12
CA GLY A 33 6.49 -9.33 -12.66
C GLY A 33 5.98 -8.42 -13.78
N ALA A 34 5.19 -8.98 -14.70
CA ALA A 34 4.51 -8.22 -15.73
C ALA A 34 3.01 -8.24 -15.45
N GLN A 35 2.42 -7.05 -15.28
CA GLN A 35 0.97 -6.92 -15.28
C GLN A 35 0.48 -6.95 -16.72
N ILE A 36 -0.28 -7.98 -17.07
CA ILE A 36 -0.94 -8.14 -18.35
C ILE A 36 -2.44 -7.98 -18.11
N ALA A 37 -2.96 -6.82 -18.51
CA ALA A 37 -4.33 -6.38 -18.23
C ALA A 37 -4.67 -6.43 -16.72
N ARG A 38 -5.58 -7.33 -16.32
CA ARG A 38 -6.03 -7.51 -14.93
C ARG A 38 -5.25 -8.58 -14.16
N THR A 39 -4.32 -9.27 -14.83
CA THR A 39 -3.57 -10.40 -14.25
C THR A 39 -2.09 -10.08 -14.16
N ILE A 40 -1.47 -10.53 -13.07
CA ILE A 40 -0.02 -10.40 -12.89
C ILE A 40 0.61 -11.76 -13.21
N ARG A 41 1.64 -11.74 -14.06
CA ARG A 41 2.42 -12.92 -14.44
C ARG A 41 3.85 -12.78 -13.99
N PHE A 42 4.38 -13.85 -13.44
CA PHE A 42 5.73 -13.92 -12.93
C PHE A 42 6.52 -15.00 -13.68
N ASP A 43 7.80 -14.72 -13.93
CA ASP A 43 8.74 -15.70 -14.44
C ASP A 43 9.56 -16.20 -13.24
N LEU A 44 9.34 -17.46 -12.85
CA LEU A 44 9.97 -18.06 -11.67
C LEU A 44 11.50 -17.88 -11.67
N SER A 45 12.13 -18.01 -12.83
CA SER A 45 13.60 -17.92 -12.95
C SER A 45 14.09 -16.50 -12.64
N LYS A 46 13.35 -15.49 -13.10
CA LYS A 46 13.66 -14.08 -12.82
C LYS A 46 13.38 -13.72 -11.37
N VAL A 47 12.30 -14.26 -10.79
CA VAL A 47 11.97 -14.05 -9.38
C VAL A 47 13.06 -14.62 -8.47
N GLN A 48 13.48 -15.87 -8.70
CA GLN A 48 14.55 -16.50 -7.92
C GLN A 48 15.85 -15.71 -8.02
N ARG A 49 16.27 -15.33 -9.24
CA ARG A 49 17.46 -14.51 -9.44
C ARG A 49 17.38 -13.17 -8.72
N ALA A 50 16.24 -12.48 -8.79
CA ALA A 50 16.05 -11.22 -8.10
C ALA A 50 16.08 -11.39 -6.57
N MET A 51 15.55 -12.49 -6.04
CA MET A 51 15.63 -12.83 -4.62
C MET A 51 17.08 -13.08 -4.17
N GLU A 52 17.86 -13.83 -4.95
CA GLU A 52 19.28 -14.05 -4.67
C GLU A 52 20.11 -12.76 -4.72
N GLU A 53 19.88 -11.92 -5.73
CA GLU A 53 20.54 -10.62 -5.86
C GLU A 53 20.19 -9.72 -4.67
N ARG A 54 18.92 -9.70 -4.24
CA ARG A 54 18.49 -8.99 -3.03
C ARG A 54 19.11 -9.56 -1.76
N ALA A 55 19.16 -10.87 -1.62
CA ALA A 55 19.75 -11.52 -0.44
C ALA A 55 21.23 -11.17 -0.30
N LYS A 56 21.96 -11.10 -1.42
CA LYS A 56 23.35 -10.62 -1.46
C LYS A 56 23.45 -9.12 -1.16
N ALA A 57 22.49 -8.33 -1.65
CA ALA A 57 22.45 -6.88 -1.47
C ALA A 57 21.91 -6.45 -0.10
N MET A 58 21.34 -7.34 0.72
CA MET A 58 20.97 -7.07 2.10
C MET A 58 22.13 -7.44 3.03
N PRO A 59 23.03 -6.50 3.37
CA PRO A 59 23.96 -6.70 4.47
C PRO A 59 23.11 -6.77 5.74
N ASN A 60 22.99 -7.97 6.31
CA ASN A 60 22.54 -8.30 7.67
C ASN A 60 21.97 -7.08 8.42
N ARG A 61 20.76 -6.62 8.04
CA ARG A 61 20.14 -5.44 8.64
C ARG A 61 19.78 -5.86 10.05
N ARG A 62 20.66 -5.58 11.01
CA ARG A 62 20.28 -5.50 12.42
C ARG A 62 19.00 -4.70 12.45
N CYS A 63 17.92 -5.32 12.91
CA CYS A 63 16.62 -4.72 13.10
C CYS A 63 16.76 -3.48 14.00
N THR A 64 17.13 -2.35 13.41
CA THR A 64 17.41 -1.08 14.10
C THR A 64 16.55 0.04 13.56
N THR A 65 15.59 -0.27 12.69
CA THR A 65 14.47 0.63 12.46
C THR A 65 13.50 0.44 13.62
N ARG A 66 13.82 1.06 14.77
CA ARG A 66 12.78 1.43 15.74
C ARG A 66 11.70 2.13 14.92
N ALA A 67 10.47 1.62 14.97
CA ALA A 67 9.34 2.33 14.38
C ALA A 67 9.43 3.79 14.87
N PRO A 68 9.49 4.80 13.98
CA PRO A 68 9.42 6.18 14.43
C PRO A 68 8.14 6.25 15.27
N GLY A 69 8.33 6.56 16.56
CA GLY A 69 7.31 6.43 17.59
C GLY A 69 6.00 6.99 17.07
N GLY A 70 4.94 6.20 17.21
CA GLY A 70 3.62 6.54 16.72
C GLY A 70 3.20 7.91 17.22
N ALA A 71 3.44 8.94 16.39
CA ALA A 71 2.69 10.17 16.45
C ALA A 71 1.28 9.76 16.02
N SER A 72 0.51 9.30 17.00
CA SER A 72 -0.93 9.21 16.97
C SER A 72 -1.44 10.60 16.63
N ARG A 73 -1.42 10.93 15.34
CA ARG A 73 -2.22 12.01 14.80
C ARG A 73 -3.65 11.53 14.97
N ARG A 74 -4.24 11.94 16.09
CA ARG A 74 -5.68 12.06 16.23
C ARG A 74 -6.17 12.70 14.92
N ARG A 75 -7.21 12.11 14.36
CA ARG A 75 -7.86 12.57 13.14
C ARG A 75 -8.64 13.86 13.46
N ASP A 76 -7.96 14.85 14.01
CA ASP A 76 -8.50 16.17 14.31
C ASP A 76 -8.46 16.96 13.00
N GLY A 77 -9.59 16.99 12.29
CA GLY A 77 -9.73 17.85 11.11
C GLY A 77 -10.53 17.32 9.93
N GLN A 78 -11.37 16.29 10.09
CA GLN A 78 -12.46 16.06 9.12
C GLN A 78 -13.78 16.58 9.70
N PRO A 79 -14.23 17.80 9.36
CA PRO A 79 -15.63 18.15 9.57
C PRO A 79 -16.47 17.23 8.68
N SER A 80 -17.25 16.38 9.34
CA SER A 80 -18.21 15.47 8.75
C SER A 80 -19.41 16.25 8.18
N PRO A 81 -20.24 15.63 7.33
CA PRO A 81 -20.89 16.29 6.19
C PRO A 81 -22.21 16.99 6.50
N ARG A 82 -22.54 17.98 5.64
CA ARG A 82 -23.87 18.53 5.33
C ARG A 82 -24.66 19.15 6.50
N LEU A 83 -24.43 20.45 6.72
CA LEU A 83 -25.41 21.32 7.36
C LEU A 83 -26.63 21.49 6.43
N VAL A 84 -27.62 20.62 6.55
CA VAL A 84 -28.99 20.89 6.08
C VAL A 84 -30.02 20.51 7.15
N LYS A 85 -30.52 21.53 7.85
CA LYS A 85 -31.96 21.68 8.12
C LYS A 85 -32.22 23.11 8.56
N ARG A 86 -32.92 23.87 7.72
CA ARG A 86 -33.48 25.17 8.09
C ARG A 86 -34.52 24.95 9.19
N GLY A 87 -34.41 25.70 10.28
CA GLY A 87 -35.43 25.80 11.32
C GLY A 87 -35.38 27.19 11.96
N ARG A 88 -36.33 28.05 11.57
CA ARG A 88 -36.75 29.34 12.17
C ARG A 88 -35.68 30.43 12.42
N LYS A 89 -35.69 31.41 11.51
CA LYS A 89 -35.52 32.87 11.71
C LYS A 89 -34.76 33.33 12.97
N PHE A 90 -33.48 33.66 12.82
CA PHE A 90 -32.87 34.68 13.67
C PHE A 90 -32.19 35.72 12.78
N GLN A 91 -32.89 36.83 12.53
CA GLN A 91 -32.29 38.05 11.98
C GLN A 91 -31.86 38.92 13.17
N PRO A 92 -30.57 39.20 13.39
CA PRO A 92 -30.20 40.43 14.06
C PRO A 92 -30.32 41.57 13.05
N ARG A 93 -31.41 42.34 13.16
CA ARG A 93 -31.53 43.66 12.55
C ARG A 93 -30.42 44.58 13.08
N SER A 94 -29.90 45.38 12.14
CA SER A 94 -29.02 46.57 12.25
C SER A 94 -28.62 47.09 13.63
N ARG A 95 -27.33 47.43 13.78
CA ARG A 95 -26.91 48.67 14.43
C ARG A 95 -26.01 49.49 13.51
N ARG A 96 -26.46 50.71 13.27
CA ARG A 96 -25.88 51.85 12.56
C ARG A 96 -24.64 52.37 13.32
N SER A 97 -23.58 52.78 12.61
CA SER A 97 -22.46 53.70 12.95
C SER A 97 -21.35 53.39 11.92
N VAL A 98 -20.78 54.27 11.09
CA VAL A 98 -20.56 55.73 11.08
C VAL A 98 -20.72 56.20 9.64
#